data_AF-A0A958WSX4-F1
#
_entry.id   AF-A0A958WSX4-F1
#
_cell.length_a   1.000
_cell.length_b   1.000
_cell.length_c   1.000
_cell.angle_alpha   90.00
_cell.angle_beta   90.00
_cell.angle_gamma   90.00
#
_symmetry.space_group_name_H-M   'P 1'
#
loop_
_entity.id
_entity.type
_entity.pdbx_description
1 polymer ?
#
loop_
_entity_poly.entity_id
_entity_poly.type
_entity_poly.pdbx_seq_one_letter_code
_entity_poly.pdbx_strand_id
1 'polypeptide(L)'
;MQHTKSSIHELIGAGELETATTTALEYAEYCGLPDIANGLLTVQARAQDLQRNWMTGTLLYQDFTVTFSRLTSDLIAWVDSLPDTPKPAGPRKKFLTEAQFKKRIFILLFLIKVVVLFWLYYHWSTGGFTADQFQGTATTLIPIFAAYIAVMIDDYLRQYNSGLPRPRYISGPLIGIVYWLLPLYAIALVVLIALKAKGTMSFSSMNTWLALVESGLGLYVGKIVHGLFKKSD
;
A
#
# COMPACT_ATOMS: atom_id res chain seq x y z
N MET A 1 -9.87 16.23 22.29
CA MET A 1 -10.49 14.90 22.08
C MET A 1 -11.09 14.48 23.41
N GLN A 2 -12.42 14.44 23.52
CA GLN A 2 -13.14 14.19 24.78
C GLN A 2 -13.76 12.79 24.86
N HIS A 3 -13.65 11.98 23.80
CA HIS A 3 -14.27 10.67 23.77
C HIS A 3 -13.38 9.63 24.45
N THR A 4 -13.95 8.98 25.46
CA THR A 4 -13.32 7.88 26.21
C THR A 4 -13.87 6.57 25.66
N LYS A 5 -13.18 5.44 25.86
CA LYS A 5 -13.72 4.12 25.50
C LYS A 5 -15.15 3.91 26.03
N SER A 6 -15.43 4.38 27.25
CA SER A 6 -16.77 4.37 27.84
C SER A 6 -17.82 5.12 27.02
N SER A 7 -17.50 6.29 26.45
CA SER A 7 -18.47 7.04 25.63
C SER A 7 -18.75 6.34 24.30
N ILE A 8 -17.79 5.57 23.78
CA ILE A 8 -18.03 4.75 22.58
C ILE A 8 -18.98 3.61 22.92
N HIS A 9 -18.80 2.91 24.05
CA HIS A 9 -19.75 1.88 24.49
C HIS A 9 -21.16 2.42 24.73
N GLU A 10 -21.29 3.64 25.26
CA GLU A 10 -22.58 4.30 25.44
C GLU A 10 -23.30 4.56 24.10
N LEU A 11 -22.57 5.04 23.08
CA LEU A 11 -23.11 5.23 21.72
C LEU A 11 -23.53 3.90 21.09
N ILE A 12 -22.78 2.82 21.32
CA ILE A 12 -23.16 1.47 20.87
C ILE A 12 -24.45 1.02 21.56
N GLY A 13 -24.56 1.23 22.87
CA GLY A 13 -25.76 0.90 23.65
C GLY A 13 -26.99 1.70 23.22
N ALA A 14 -26.81 2.94 22.76
CA ALA A 14 -27.85 3.78 22.19
C ALA A 14 -28.28 3.37 20.76
N GLY A 15 -27.56 2.42 20.13
CA GLY A 15 -27.81 2.00 18.76
C GLY A 15 -27.28 2.96 17.69
N GLU A 16 -26.49 3.97 18.07
CA GLU A 16 -25.89 4.95 17.17
C GLU A 16 -24.60 4.42 16.52
N LEU A 17 -24.72 3.37 15.70
CA LEU A 17 -23.55 2.70 15.10
C LEU A 17 -22.68 3.62 14.24
N GLU A 18 -23.27 4.56 13.51
CA GLU A 18 -22.52 5.49 12.66
C GLU A 18 -21.66 6.45 13.49
N THR A 19 -22.24 7.06 14.52
CA THR A 19 -21.53 7.93 15.47
C THR A 19 -20.47 7.14 16.23
N ALA A 20 -20.81 5.94 16.71
CA ALA A 20 -19.91 5.07 17.47
C ALA A 20 -18.70 4.63 16.64
N THR A 21 -18.90 4.19 15.40
CA THR A 21 -17.80 3.78 14.49
C THR A 21 -16.88 4.94 14.15
N THR A 22 -17.44 6.13 13.88
CA THR A 22 -16.67 7.34 13.58
C THR A 22 -15.82 7.75 14.77
N THR A 23 -16.42 7.79 15.96
CA THR A 23 -15.72 8.13 17.21
C THR A 23 -14.64 7.11 17.56
N ALA A 24 -14.92 5.82 17.38
CA ALA A 24 -13.94 4.75 17.58
C ALA A 24 -12.77 4.84 16.59
N LEU A 25 -13.06 5.18 15.32
CA LEU A 25 -12.04 5.36 14.30
C LEU A 25 -11.13 6.52 14.65
N GLU A 26 -11.68 7.68 15.01
CA GLU A 26 -10.90 8.83 15.46
C GLU A 26 -10.04 8.46 16.68
N TYR A 27 -10.58 7.71 17.64
CA TYR A 27 -9.84 7.24 18.80
C TYR A 27 -8.68 6.32 18.42
N ALA A 28 -8.92 5.36 17.53
CA ALA A 28 -7.89 4.44 17.02
C ALA A 28 -6.79 5.20 16.25
N GLU A 29 -7.16 6.20 15.47
CA GLU A 29 -6.23 7.08 14.77
C GLU A 29 -5.40 7.91 15.75
N TYR A 30 -6.02 8.47 16.79
CA TYR A 30 -5.31 9.20 17.84
C TYR A 30 -4.30 8.33 18.59
N CYS A 31 -4.67 7.07 18.85
CA CYS A 31 -3.84 6.09 19.54
C CYS A 31 -2.80 5.42 18.64
N GLY A 32 -2.76 5.68 17.34
CA GLY A 32 -1.74 5.11 16.46
C GLY A 32 -1.92 3.63 16.13
N LEU A 33 -3.15 3.10 16.14
CA LEU A 33 -3.45 1.67 16.01
C LEU A 33 -3.98 1.35 14.59
N PRO A 34 -3.11 1.08 13.60
CA PRO A 34 -3.51 0.98 12.20
C PRO A 34 -4.38 -0.24 11.91
N ASP A 35 -4.12 -1.35 12.58
CA ASP A 35 -4.87 -2.59 12.37
C ASP A 35 -6.31 -2.45 12.88
N ILE A 36 -6.48 -1.81 14.04
CA ILE A 36 -7.81 -1.52 14.62
C ILE A 36 -8.53 -0.45 13.80
N ALA A 37 -7.85 0.61 13.35
CA ALA A 37 -8.45 1.62 12.47
C ALA A 37 -8.96 1.01 11.16
N ASN A 38 -8.21 0.09 10.53
CA ASN A 38 -8.65 -0.63 9.34
C ASN A 38 -9.86 -1.54 9.59
N GLY A 39 -9.89 -2.22 10.76
CA GLY A 39 -11.04 -3.00 11.21
C GLY A 39 -12.29 -2.13 11.34
N LEU A 40 -12.17 -0.99 12.03
CA LEU A 40 -13.24 -0.03 12.24
C LEU A 40 -13.73 0.62 10.93
N LEU A 41 -12.82 0.94 10.00
CA LEU A 41 -13.20 1.41 8.65
C LEU A 41 -14.03 0.37 7.89
N THR A 42 -13.73 -0.91 8.06
CA THR A 42 -14.49 -2.00 7.44
C THR A 42 -15.88 -2.10 8.07
N VAL A 43 -15.99 -1.97 9.39
CA VAL A 43 -17.27 -1.96 10.10
C VAL A 43 -18.10 -0.73 9.70
N GLN A 44 -17.49 0.45 9.63
CA GLN A 44 -18.14 1.69 9.19
C GLN A 44 -18.69 1.56 7.76
N ALA A 45 -17.89 1.01 6.84
CA ALA A 45 -18.33 0.74 5.47
C ALA A 45 -19.56 -0.16 5.42
N ARG A 46 -19.56 -1.27 6.16
CA ARG A 46 -20.70 -2.19 6.23
C ARG A 46 -21.92 -1.57 6.90
N ALA A 47 -21.72 -0.72 7.91
CA ALA A 47 -22.80 0.01 8.57
C ALA A 47 -23.49 0.99 7.59
N GLN A 48 -22.71 1.74 6.81
CA GLN A 48 -23.23 2.62 5.75
C GLN A 48 -23.97 1.84 4.67
N ASP A 49 -23.43 0.70 4.23
CA ASP A 49 -24.09 -0.14 3.23
C ASP A 49 -25.39 -0.75 3.76
N LEU A 50 -25.42 -1.19 5.04
CA LEU A 50 -26.63 -1.68 5.70
C LEU A 50 -27.71 -0.57 5.79
N GLN A 51 -27.33 0.63 6.22
CA GLN A 51 -28.24 1.77 6.34
C GLN A 51 -28.77 2.18 4.97
N ARG A 52 -27.93 2.17 3.94
CA ARG A 52 -28.32 2.44 2.56
C ARG A 52 -29.34 1.42 2.05
N ASN A 53 -29.05 0.12 2.23
CA ASN A 53 -29.93 -0.96 1.80
C ASN A 53 -31.28 -0.94 2.53
N TRP A 54 -31.25 -0.59 3.82
CA TRP A 54 -32.45 -0.36 4.61
C TRP A 54 -33.27 0.82 4.05
N MET A 55 -32.64 1.97 3.80
CA MET A 55 -33.31 3.14 3.23
C MET A 55 -33.86 2.90 1.82
N THR A 56 -33.21 2.05 1.02
CA THR A 56 -33.69 1.66 -0.32
C THR A 56 -34.77 0.59 -0.31
N GLY A 57 -35.12 0.03 0.87
CA GLY A 57 -36.12 -1.02 1.00
C GLY A 57 -35.72 -2.35 0.36
N THR A 58 -34.43 -2.55 0.07
CA THR A 58 -33.91 -3.76 -0.59
C THR A 58 -33.67 -4.91 0.40
N LEU A 59 -33.81 -4.63 1.70
CA LEU A 59 -33.47 -5.56 2.77
C LEU A 59 -34.70 -5.84 3.65
N LEU A 60 -34.96 -7.11 3.94
CA LEU A 60 -36.03 -7.51 4.85
C LEU A 60 -35.64 -7.18 6.29
N TYR A 61 -36.63 -6.88 7.14
CA TYR A 61 -36.38 -6.53 8.55
C TYR A 61 -35.63 -7.62 9.34
N GLN A 62 -35.92 -8.90 9.05
CA GLN A 62 -35.21 -10.02 9.68
C GLN A 62 -33.72 -10.01 9.32
N ASP A 63 -33.38 -9.81 8.04
CA ASP A 63 -31.99 -9.70 7.60
C ASP A 63 -31.29 -8.47 8.19
N PHE A 64 -32.04 -7.37 8.35
CA PHE A 64 -31.52 -6.14 8.93
C PHE A 64 -31.11 -6.38 10.39
N THR A 65 -32.00 -6.92 11.21
CA THR A 65 -31.73 -7.18 12.63
C THR A 65 -30.56 -8.15 12.86
N VAL A 66 -30.46 -9.20 12.05
CA VAL A 66 -29.33 -10.14 12.10
C VAL A 66 -28.03 -9.45 11.73
N THR A 67 -28.02 -8.68 10.64
CA THR A 67 -26.81 -7.98 10.16
C THR A 67 -26.39 -6.88 11.12
N PHE A 68 -27.34 -6.13 11.66
CA PHE A 68 -27.13 -5.08 12.66
C PHE A 68 -26.51 -5.66 13.94
N SER A 69 -27.04 -6.79 14.43
CA SER A 69 -26.51 -7.46 15.63
C SER A 69 -25.07 -7.94 15.43
N ARG A 70 -24.77 -8.50 14.25
CA ARG A 70 -23.41 -8.91 13.88
C ARG A 70 -22.46 -7.71 13.82
N LEU A 71 -22.85 -6.62 13.17
CA LEU A 71 -22.04 -5.40 13.11
C LEU A 71 -21.79 -4.78 14.47
N THR A 72 -22.80 -4.81 15.34
CA THR A 72 -22.69 -4.34 16.72
C THR A 72 -21.69 -5.18 17.50
N SER A 73 -21.74 -6.51 17.38
CA SER A 73 -20.78 -7.42 17.99
C SER A 73 -19.36 -7.20 17.46
N ASP A 74 -19.19 -7.04 16.15
CA ASP A 74 -17.89 -6.76 15.53
C ASP A 74 -17.32 -5.44 16.04
N LEU A 75 -18.15 -4.39 16.12
CA LEU A 75 -17.76 -3.09 16.63
C LEU A 75 -17.32 -3.16 18.10
N ILE A 76 -18.08 -3.86 18.95
CA ILE A 76 -17.72 -4.07 20.35
C ILE A 76 -16.36 -4.76 20.46
N ALA A 77 -16.12 -5.83 19.68
CA ALA A 77 -14.83 -6.52 19.70
C ALA A 77 -13.65 -5.59 19.34
N TRP A 78 -13.82 -4.70 18.35
CA TRP A 78 -12.81 -3.70 18.01
C TRP A 78 -12.65 -2.63 19.09
N VAL A 79 -13.74 -2.16 19.69
CA VAL A 79 -13.69 -1.16 20.77
C VAL A 79 -13.05 -1.74 22.03
N ASP A 80 -13.30 -3.00 22.34
CA ASP A 80 -12.67 -3.72 23.47
C ASP A 80 -11.16 -3.81 23.30
N SER A 81 -10.68 -3.91 22.06
CA SER A 81 -9.25 -3.89 21.72
C SER A 81 -8.59 -2.52 21.83
N LEU A 82 -9.36 -1.43 21.99
CA LEU A 82 -8.83 -0.11 22.24
C LEU A 82 -8.28 0.01 23.69
N PRO A 83 -7.18 0.75 23.88
CA PRO A 83 -6.65 1.02 25.21
C PRO A 83 -7.64 1.86 26.02
N ASP A 84 -7.75 1.62 27.33
CA ASP A 84 -8.71 2.34 28.18
C ASP A 84 -8.33 3.82 28.36
N THR A 85 -7.02 4.11 28.38
CA THR A 85 -6.49 5.47 28.41
C THR A 85 -5.97 5.87 27.03
N PRO A 86 -6.44 7.00 26.45
CA PRO A 86 -5.97 7.46 25.15
C PRO A 86 -4.52 7.92 25.29
N LYS A 87 -3.57 7.06 24.89
CA LYS A 87 -2.17 7.44 24.80
C LYS A 87 -1.90 7.95 23.39
N PRO A 88 -1.53 9.23 23.21
CA PRO A 88 -1.16 9.72 21.89
C PRO A 88 0.04 8.91 21.40
N ALA A 89 -0.02 8.45 20.15
CA ALA A 89 1.04 7.67 19.53
C ALA A 89 2.29 8.50 19.23
N GLY A 90 3.04 8.91 20.28
CA GLY A 90 4.31 9.62 20.15
C GLY A 90 4.29 10.79 19.16
N PRO A 91 5.43 11.21 18.58
CA PRO A 91 5.43 12.18 17.50
C PRO A 91 4.73 11.56 16.29
N ARG A 92 3.45 11.93 16.11
CA ARG A 92 2.55 11.63 14.99
C ARG A 92 3.24 10.87 13.86
N LYS A 93 3.35 9.54 13.98
CA LYS A 93 3.61 8.69 12.82
C LYS A 93 2.34 8.78 11.96
N LYS A 94 2.25 9.83 11.12
CA LYS A 94 1.16 9.99 10.15
C LYS A 94 1.02 8.65 9.45
N PHE A 95 -0.13 8.00 9.64
CA PHE A 95 -0.42 6.75 8.96
C PHE A 95 -0.25 6.96 7.47
N LEU A 96 0.56 6.12 6.85
CA LEU A 96 0.73 6.13 5.41
C LEU A 96 -0.55 5.54 4.83
N THR A 97 -1.39 6.42 4.29
CA THR A 97 -2.51 5.98 3.47
C THR A 97 -1.98 5.19 2.29
N GLU A 98 -2.75 4.22 1.85
CA GLU A 98 -2.38 3.35 0.75
C GLU A 98 -2.00 4.16 -0.51
N ALA A 99 -2.77 5.20 -0.82
CA ALA A 99 -2.48 6.11 -1.93
C ALA A 99 -1.13 6.83 -1.78
N GLN A 100 -0.80 7.31 -0.58
CA GLN A 100 0.50 7.96 -0.33
C GLN A 100 1.65 6.97 -0.42
N PHE A 101 1.47 5.75 0.09
CA PHE A 101 2.48 4.70 0.02
C PHE A 101 2.74 4.26 -1.42
N LYS A 102 1.69 4.01 -2.21
CA LYS A 102 1.77 3.69 -3.65
C LYS A 102 2.55 4.78 -4.40
N LYS A 103 2.18 6.05 -4.19
CA LYS A 103 2.88 7.20 -4.81
C LYS A 103 4.36 7.27 -4.40
N ARG A 104 4.69 7.01 -3.14
CA ARG A 104 6.08 7.01 -2.67
C ARG A 104 6.90 5.87 -3.27
N ILE A 105 6.35 4.65 -3.31
CA ILE A 105 6.99 3.51 -3.97
C ILE A 105 7.25 3.82 -5.44
N PHE A 106 6.26 4.38 -6.13
CA PHE A 106 6.40 4.75 -7.52
C PHE A 106 7.53 5.76 -7.75
N ILE A 107 7.55 6.86 -6.98
CA ILE A 107 8.61 7.86 -7.06
C ILE A 107 9.98 7.21 -6.79
N LEU A 108 10.06 6.30 -5.82
CA LEU A 108 11.31 5.65 -5.45
C LEU A 108 11.78 4.66 -6.53
N LEU A 109 10.87 3.87 -7.12
CA LEU A 109 11.16 3.00 -8.26
C LEU A 109 11.59 3.80 -9.49
N PHE A 110 10.90 4.91 -9.77
CA PHE A 110 11.25 5.83 -10.85
C PHE A 110 12.67 6.38 -10.66
N LEU A 111 12.98 6.87 -9.45
CA LEU A 111 14.30 7.40 -9.11
C LEU A 111 15.38 6.32 -9.24
N ILE A 112 15.15 5.10 -8.75
CA ILE A 112 16.07 3.98 -8.92
C ILE A 112 16.34 3.71 -10.40
N LYS A 113 15.30 3.65 -11.23
CA LYS A 113 15.46 3.38 -12.67
C LYS A 113 16.24 4.48 -13.37
N VAL A 114 15.98 5.75 -13.05
CA VAL A 114 16.75 6.89 -13.55
C VAL A 114 18.22 6.78 -13.14
N VAL A 115 18.50 6.47 -11.87
CA VAL A 115 19.87 6.30 -11.37
C VAL A 115 20.57 5.13 -12.06
N VAL A 116 19.89 4.00 -12.24
CA VAL A 116 20.46 2.81 -12.92
C VAL A 116 20.74 3.10 -14.40
N LEU A 117 19.83 3.76 -15.11
CA LEU A 117 20.05 4.16 -16.51
C LEU A 117 21.19 5.17 -16.64
N PHE A 118 21.27 6.14 -15.72
CA PHE A 118 22.37 7.09 -15.67
C PHE A 118 23.71 6.39 -15.39
N TRP A 119 23.71 5.41 -14.47
CA TRP A 119 24.89 4.61 -14.15
C TRP A 119 25.34 3.73 -15.32
N LEU A 120 24.38 3.14 -16.04
CA LEU A 120 24.64 2.40 -17.27
C LEU A 120 25.25 3.31 -18.34
N TYR A 121 24.67 4.50 -18.53
CA TYR A 121 25.18 5.50 -19.47
C TYR A 121 26.61 5.95 -19.11
N TYR A 122 26.88 6.20 -17.82
CA TYR A 122 28.21 6.54 -17.33
C TYR A 122 29.23 5.45 -17.66
N HIS A 123 28.94 4.18 -17.38
CA HIS A 123 29.87 3.10 -17.69
C HIS A 123 30.02 2.81 -19.18
N TRP A 124 29.01 3.13 -19.99
CA TRP A 124 29.14 3.11 -21.44
C TRP A 124 30.07 4.21 -21.95
N SER A 125 29.92 5.45 -21.46
CA SER A 125 30.77 6.57 -21.88
C SER A 125 32.23 6.43 -21.44
N THR A 126 32.50 5.72 -20.33
CA THR A 126 33.87 5.38 -19.89
C THR A 126 34.46 4.15 -20.60
N GLY A 127 33.77 3.58 -21.60
CA GLY A 127 34.25 2.43 -22.38
C GLY A 127 34.08 1.06 -21.70
N GLY A 128 33.35 0.98 -20.59
CA GLY A 128 33.05 -0.29 -19.90
C GLY A 128 32.02 -1.15 -20.63
N PHE A 129 31.31 -0.60 -21.63
CA PHE A 129 30.31 -1.29 -22.44
C PHE A 129 30.50 -1.00 -23.93
N THR A 130 30.31 -2.02 -24.77
CA THR A 130 30.10 -1.80 -26.21
C THR A 130 28.71 -1.23 -26.47
N ALA A 131 28.50 -0.63 -27.65
CA ALA A 131 27.19 -0.09 -28.04
C ALA A 131 26.08 -1.15 -27.99
N ASP A 132 26.36 -2.36 -28.47
CA ASP A 132 25.41 -3.48 -28.45
C ASP A 132 25.04 -3.92 -27.03
N GLN A 133 26.03 -3.92 -26.13
CA GLN A 133 25.82 -4.30 -24.73
C GLN A 133 25.00 -3.25 -23.99
N PHE A 134 25.28 -1.97 -24.23
CA PHE A 134 24.47 -0.87 -23.70
C PHE A 134 23.01 -0.99 -24.16
N GLN A 135 22.78 -1.16 -25.46
CA GLN A 135 21.43 -1.32 -26.01
C GLN A 135 20.73 -2.57 -25.45
N GLY A 136 21.43 -3.71 -25.36
CA GLY A 136 20.87 -4.94 -24.81
C GLY A 136 20.45 -4.80 -23.35
N THR A 137 21.23 -4.10 -22.52
CA THR A 137 20.85 -3.82 -21.13
C THR A 137 19.70 -2.83 -21.04
N ALA A 138 19.69 -1.77 -21.86
CA ALA A 138 18.58 -0.82 -21.90
C ALA A 138 17.26 -1.48 -22.31
N THR A 139 17.27 -2.33 -23.34
CA THR A 139 16.09 -3.10 -23.79
C THR A 139 15.60 -4.09 -22.73
N THR A 140 16.44 -4.52 -21.80
CA THR A 140 16.01 -5.36 -20.67
C THR A 140 15.33 -4.54 -19.58
N LEU A 141 15.83 -3.33 -19.29
CA LEU A 141 15.36 -2.49 -18.19
C LEU A 141 14.10 -1.68 -18.51
N ILE A 142 13.99 -1.17 -19.74
CA ILE A 142 12.94 -0.22 -20.16
C ILE A 142 11.54 -0.86 -20.20
N PRO A 143 11.30 -2.04 -20.81
CA PRO A 143 9.95 -2.57 -20.95
C PRO A 143 9.28 -2.88 -19.61
N ILE A 144 10.06 -3.41 -18.66
CA ILE A 144 9.58 -3.71 -17.31
C ILE A 144 9.19 -2.42 -16.58
N PHE A 145 9.99 -1.37 -16.76
CA PHE A 145 9.67 -0.06 -16.22
C PHE A 145 8.42 0.56 -16.85
N ALA A 146 8.25 0.45 -18.17
CA ALA A 146 7.05 0.90 -18.86
C ALA A 146 5.81 0.16 -18.36
N ALA A 147 5.91 -1.14 -18.10
CA ALA A 147 4.82 -1.92 -17.51
C ALA A 147 4.42 -1.39 -16.12
N TYR A 148 5.38 -1.03 -15.26
CA TYR A 148 5.06 -0.42 -13.96
C TYR A 148 4.37 0.94 -14.11
N ILE A 149 4.84 1.78 -15.04
CA ILE A 149 4.22 3.08 -15.31
C ILE A 149 2.77 2.90 -15.76
N ALA A 150 2.52 1.98 -16.71
CA ALA A 150 1.17 1.73 -17.23
C ALA A 150 0.19 1.36 -16.11
N VAL A 151 0.57 0.42 -15.23
CA VAL A 151 -0.30 -0.01 -14.13
C VAL A 151 -0.54 1.11 -13.11
N MET A 152 0.43 1.99 -12.88
CA MET A 152 0.27 3.13 -11.99
C MET A 152 -0.64 4.22 -12.58
N ILE A 153 -0.53 4.47 -13.89
CA ILE A 153 -1.44 5.39 -14.59
C ILE A 153 -2.87 4.86 -14.52
N ASP A 154 -3.06 3.56 -14.78
CA ASP A 154 -4.38 2.92 -14.67
C ASP A 154 -4.99 3.08 -13.27
N ASP A 155 -4.20 2.89 -12.22
CA ASP A 155 -4.67 3.11 -10.84
C ASP A 155 -5.00 4.56 -10.54
N TYR A 156 -4.15 5.49 -11.00
CA TYR A 156 -4.36 6.92 -10.79
C TYR A 156 -5.65 7.38 -11.49
N LEU A 157 -5.88 6.94 -12.73
CA LEU A 157 -7.11 7.21 -13.48
C LEU A 157 -8.34 6.59 -12.82
N ARG A 158 -8.22 5.36 -12.29
CA ARG A 158 -9.30 4.74 -11.51
C ARG A 158 -9.65 5.54 -10.27
N GLN A 159 -8.65 5.97 -9.48
CA GLN A 159 -8.88 6.78 -8.29
C GLN A 159 -9.51 8.13 -8.63
N TYR A 160 -9.09 8.75 -9.73
CA TYR A 160 -9.67 10.02 -10.21
C TYR A 160 -11.15 9.87 -10.60
N ASN A 161 -11.50 8.79 -11.31
CA ASN A 161 -12.86 8.54 -11.78
C ASN A 161 -13.82 7.99 -10.70
N SER A 162 -13.29 7.35 -9.65
CA SER A 162 -14.10 6.66 -8.63
C SER A 162 -14.50 7.54 -7.43
N GLY A 163 -14.11 8.83 -7.41
CA GLY A 163 -14.27 9.71 -6.25
C GLY A 163 -13.25 9.41 -5.13
N LEU A 164 -13.29 10.19 -4.03
CA LEU A 164 -12.33 10.08 -2.93
C LEU A 164 -12.24 8.64 -2.40
N PRO A 165 -11.11 7.92 -2.59
CA PRO A 165 -10.99 6.56 -2.11
C PRO A 165 -11.03 6.55 -0.57
N ARG A 166 -11.84 5.65 0.00
CA ARG A 166 -11.90 5.43 1.46
C ARG A 166 -10.46 5.21 1.97
N PRO A 167 -10.00 5.93 3.01
CA PRO A 167 -8.62 5.83 3.47
C PRO A 167 -8.38 4.41 3.96
N ARG A 168 -7.47 3.67 3.30
CA ARG A 168 -6.98 2.39 3.80
C ARG A 168 -5.57 2.60 4.31
N TYR A 169 -5.29 2.12 5.51
CA TYR A 169 -3.97 2.24 6.13
C TYR A 169 -3.15 0.99 5.88
N ILE A 170 -1.86 1.16 5.59
CA ILE A 170 -0.96 0.03 5.36
C ILE A 170 -0.29 -0.38 6.66
N SER A 171 -0.15 -1.68 6.87
CA SER A 171 0.53 -2.24 8.03
C SER A 171 2.01 -1.81 8.07
N GLY A 172 2.48 -1.39 9.25
CA GLY A 172 3.85 -0.94 9.46
C GLY A 172 4.94 -1.92 9.01
N PRO A 173 4.80 -3.25 9.23
CA PRO A 173 5.79 -4.24 8.76
C PRO A 173 5.94 -4.27 7.24
N LEU A 174 4.85 -4.13 6.48
CA LEU A 174 4.90 -4.11 5.02
C LEU A 174 5.68 -2.90 4.52
N ILE A 175 5.45 -1.73 5.14
CA ILE A 175 6.22 -0.52 4.85
C ILE A 175 7.71 -0.77 5.10
N GLY A 176 8.07 -1.35 6.24
CA GLY A 176 9.46 -1.66 6.58
C GLY A 176 10.15 -2.55 5.53
N ILE A 177 9.49 -3.63 5.11
CA ILE A 177 10.02 -4.56 4.10
C ILE A 177 10.24 -3.85 2.77
N VAL A 178 9.27 -3.09 2.28
CA VAL A 178 9.37 -2.40 0.98
C VAL A 178 10.51 -1.38 1.00
N TYR A 179 10.61 -0.59 2.07
CA TYR A 179 11.65 0.43 2.20
C TYR A 179 13.05 -0.17 2.32
N TRP A 180 13.20 -1.43 2.74
CA TRP A 180 14.46 -2.15 2.72
C TRP A 180 14.76 -2.83 1.38
N LEU A 181 13.73 -3.40 0.76
CA LEU A 181 13.86 -4.15 -0.48
C LEU A 181 14.22 -3.24 -1.66
N LEU A 182 13.65 -2.03 -1.74
CA LEU A 182 13.89 -1.13 -2.86
C LEU A 182 15.35 -0.63 -2.95
N PRO A 183 15.99 -0.15 -1.86
CA PRO A 183 17.43 0.14 -1.87
C PRO A 183 18.29 -1.08 -2.19
N LEU A 184 17.96 -2.25 -1.64
CA LEU A 184 18.69 -3.48 -1.93
C LEU A 184 18.65 -3.84 -3.42
N TYR A 185 17.48 -3.68 -4.04
CA TYR A 185 17.31 -3.84 -5.48
C TYR A 185 18.14 -2.84 -6.29
N ALA A 186 18.13 -1.56 -5.91
CA ALA A 186 18.95 -0.54 -6.57
C ALA A 186 20.44 -0.88 -6.50
N ILE A 187 20.91 -1.29 -5.32
CA ILE A 187 22.30 -1.73 -5.10
C ILE A 187 22.61 -2.93 -5.98
N ALA A 188 21.74 -3.94 -6.04
CA ALA A 188 21.95 -5.12 -6.86
C ALA A 188 22.13 -4.76 -8.35
N LEU A 189 21.27 -3.89 -8.90
CA LEU A 189 21.39 -3.44 -10.29
C LEU A 189 22.69 -2.67 -10.55
N VAL A 190 23.03 -1.72 -9.69
CA VAL A 190 24.25 -0.91 -9.81
C VAL A 190 25.50 -1.78 -9.71
N VAL A 191 25.52 -2.73 -8.77
CA VAL A 191 26.64 -3.66 -8.57
C VAL A 191 26.81 -4.57 -9.79
N LEU A 192 25.74 -5.12 -10.36
CA LEU A 192 25.83 -5.98 -11.56
C LEU A 192 26.41 -5.22 -12.75
N ILE A 193 25.96 -3.98 -12.99
CA ILE A 193 26.50 -3.12 -14.05
C ILE A 193 27.98 -2.80 -13.80
N ALA A 194 28.35 -2.46 -12.55
CA ALA A 194 29.72 -2.13 -12.19
C ALA A 194 30.68 -3.34 -12.30
N LEU A 195 30.25 -4.53 -11.88
CA LEU A 195 31.04 -5.77 -11.99
C LEU A 195 31.32 -6.13 -13.44
N LYS A 196 30.32 -5.97 -14.31
CA LYS A 196 30.52 -6.11 -15.74
C LYS A 196 31.47 -5.03 -16.25
N ALA A 197 31.26 -3.76 -15.92
CA ALA A 197 32.11 -2.66 -16.39
C ALA A 197 33.60 -2.83 -16.03
N LYS A 198 33.89 -3.45 -14.88
CA LYS A 198 35.26 -3.80 -14.43
C LYS A 198 35.86 -5.03 -15.11
N GLY A 199 35.10 -5.73 -15.95
CA GLY A 199 35.53 -6.96 -16.61
C GLY A 199 35.50 -8.21 -15.70
N THR A 200 34.96 -8.11 -14.49
CA THR A 200 34.85 -9.25 -13.55
C THR A 200 33.75 -10.24 -13.97
N MET A 201 32.77 -9.78 -14.75
CA MET A 201 31.62 -10.58 -15.17
C MET A 201 31.39 -10.43 -16.68
N SER A 202 31.03 -11.53 -17.35
CA SER A 202 30.64 -11.51 -18.77
C SER A 202 29.31 -10.77 -18.97
N PHE A 203 29.10 -10.21 -20.17
CA PHE A 203 27.82 -9.56 -20.50
C PHE A 203 26.63 -10.51 -20.42
N SER A 204 26.79 -11.75 -20.89
CA SER A 204 25.74 -12.77 -20.83
C SER A 204 25.34 -13.07 -19.39
N SER A 205 26.33 -13.30 -18.51
CA SER A 205 26.09 -13.54 -17.09
C SER A 205 25.40 -12.35 -16.41
N MET A 206 25.84 -11.13 -16.70
CA MET A 206 25.21 -9.92 -16.17
C MET A 206 23.74 -9.82 -16.60
N ASN A 207 23.44 -10.04 -17.88
CA ASN A 207 22.05 -9.98 -18.38
C ASN A 207 21.16 -11.03 -17.73
N THR A 208 21.67 -12.24 -17.48
CA THR A 208 20.93 -13.28 -16.73
C THR A 208 20.61 -12.82 -15.32
N TRP A 209 21.60 -12.27 -14.60
CA TRP A 209 21.39 -11.77 -13.24
C TRP A 209 20.44 -10.56 -13.20
N LEU A 210 20.54 -9.64 -14.16
CA LEU A 210 19.61 -8.52 -14.28
C LEU A 210 18.19 -9.02 -14.52
N ALA A 211 17.99 -9.98 -15.42
CA ALA A 211 16.69 -10.57 -15.67
C ALA A 211 16.11 -11.25 -14.41
N LEU A 212 16.95 -11.95 -13.62
CA LEU A 212 16.53 -12.55 -12.36
C LEU A 212 16.11 -11.49 -11.33
N VAL A 213 16.92 -10.45 -11.14
CA VAL A 213 16.65 -9.36 -10.18
C VAL A 213 15.39 -8.59 -10.59
N GLU A 214 15.23 -8.28 -11.89
CA GLU A 214 14.04 -7.65 -12.44
C GLU A 214 12.79 -8.52 -12.31
N SER A 215 12.90 -9.83 -12.57
CA SER A 215 11.76 -10.76 -12.42
C SER A 215 11.33 -10.91 -10.97
N GLY A 216 12.28 -11.04 -10.05
CA GLY A 216 11.99 -11.15 -8.62
C GLY A 216 11.29 -9.89 -8.09
N LEU A 217 11.78 -8.72 -8.46
CA LEU A 217 11.11 -7.47 -8.09
C LEU A 217 9.79 -7.28 -8.83
N GLY A 218 9.69 -7.69 -10.09
CA GLY A 218 8.44 -7.62 -10.86
C GLY A 218 7.34 -8.51 -10.32
N LEU A 219 7.68 -9.70 -9.83
CA LEU A 219 6.74 -10.53 -9.09
C LEU A 219 6.33 -9.88 -7.77
N TYR A 220 7.27 -9.25 -7.05
CA TYR A 220 6.98 -8.60 -5.78
C TYR A 220 6.10 -7.35 -5.95
N VAL A 221 6.49 -6.44 -6.85
CA VAL A 221 5.70 -5.26 -7.22
C VAL A 221 4.37 -5.72 -7.80
N GLY A 222 4.35 -6.73 -8.66
CA GLY A 222 3.12 -7.33 -9.18
C GLY A 222 2.20 -7.85 -8.07
N LYS A 223 2.72 -8.45 -7.00
CA LYS A 223 1.95 -8.88 -5.83
C LYS A 223 1.48 -7.75 -4.94
N ILE A 224 2.32 -6.74 -4.68
CA ILE A 224 1.91 -5.52 -3.97
C ILE A 224 0.84 -4.81 -4.76
N VAL A 225 1.03 -4.73 -6.07
CA VAL A 225 0.10 -4.09 -6.98
C VAL A 225 -1.20 -4.89 -7.05
N HIS A 226 -1.18 -6.21 -7.21
CA HIS A 226 -2.42 -6.99 -7.15
C HIS A 226 -3.09 -6.97 -5.78
N GLY A 227 -2.33 -7.08 -4.68
CA GLY A 227 -2.88 -7.12 -3.32
C GLY A 227 -3.41 -5.77 -2.83
N LEU A 228 -2.83 -4.65 -3.28
CA LEU A 228 -3.29 -3.30 -2.93
C LEU A 228 -4.21 -2.68 -3.99
N PHE A 229 -4.15 -3.08 -5.26
CA PHE A 229 -4.89 -2.41 -6.35
C PHE A 229 -6.04 -3.24 -6.90
N LYS A 230 -6.02 -4.58 -6.75
CA LYS A 230 -7.18 -5.39 -7.07
C LYS A 230 -8.00 -5.56 -5.79
N LYS A 231 -9.02 -4.71 -5.66
CA LYS A 231 -10.06 -4.94 -4.66
C LYS A 231 -10.78 -6.23 -5.04
N SER A 232 -10.91 -7.10 -4.04
CA SER A 232 -11.93 -8.13 -3.94
C SER A 232 -13.26 -7.61 -4.48
N ASP A 233 -13.75 -8.27 -5.53
CA ASP A 233 -15.19 -8.30 -5.79
C ASP A 233 -15.93 -8.76 -4.51
#